data_AF-A0A1G5JS53-F1
#
_entry.id   AF-A0A1G5JS53-F1
#
_cell.length_a   1.000
_cell.length_b   1.000
_cell.length_c   1.000
_cell.angle_alpha   90.00
_cell.angle_beta   90.00
_cell.angle_gamma   90.00
#
_symmetry.space_group_name_H-M   'P 1'
#
loop_
_entity.id
_entity.type
_entity.pdbx_description
1 polymer ?
#
loop_
_entity_poly.entity_id
_entity_poly.type
_entity_poly.pdbx_seq_one_letter_code
_entity_poly.pdbx_strand_id
1 'polypeptide(L)'
;MKKSNKLAAYVGICLIIIAITLVTFFVGFSKDDRTSFDYAGLVFVLISEFALFAGLFLLTINDRYTKTTFIRAGITTALSGYWILATFTSLLFRKIFNDNLGGFITTQIMIMGVAATICISLLVLSSNIHNSNKKNSNIREWLQDGENIVFSLKNDTKFQPYRYYLDELYEMLKYSDKMANNIVLDQEISNEISKLAAFLKDEEGKETEIKQFIDKINSMIKERNMITLQSKRGGF
;
A
#
# COMPACT_ATOMS: atom_id res chain seq x y z
N MET A 1 12.82 2.98 -18.76
CA MET A 1 12.40 1.68 -19.34
C MET A 1 10.89 1.52 -19.17
N LYS A 2 10.12 1.40 -20.25
CA LYS A 2 8.64 1.30 -20.20
C LYS A 2 8.21 0.05 -19.41
N LYS A 3 7.05 0.09 -18.73
CA LYS A 3 6.50 -1.03 -17.93
C LYS A 3 6.44 -2.34 -18.72
N SER A 4 6.09 -2.26 -20.01
CA SER A 4 6.08 -3.39 -20.96
C SER A 4 7.47 -4.04 -21.11
N ASN A 5 8.54 -3.25 -21.22
CA ASN A 5 9.91 -3.78 -21.35
C ASN A 5 10.38 -4.50 -20.08
N LYS A 6 9.92 -4.06 -18.89
CA LYS A 6 10.23 -4.75 -17.62
C LYS A 6 9.53 -6.09 -17.53
N LEU A 7 8.26 -6.15 -17.92
CA LEU A 7 7.48 -7.39 -17.95
C LEU A 7 8.06 -8.40 -18.95
N ALA A 8 8.44 -7.95 -20.15
CA ALA A 8 9.09 -8.80 -21.14
C ALA A 8 10.41 -9.39 -20.62
N ALA A 9 11.21 -8.60 -19.90
CA ALA A 9 12.44 -9.08 -19.27
C ALA A 9 12.18 -10.17 -18.21
N TYR A 10 11.17 -9.99 -17.33
CA TYR A 10 10.82 -11.01 -16.34
C TYR A 10 10.37 -12.33 -16.97
N VAL A 11 9.54 -12.27 -18.02
CA VAL A 11 9.11 -13.46 -18.75
C VAL A 11 10.29 -14.15 -19.43
N GLY A 12 11.19 -13.38 -20.06
CA GLY A 12 12.40 -13.92 -20.68
C GLY A 12 13.31 -14.64 -19.67
N ILE A 13 13.56 -14.02 -18.52
CA ILE A 13 14.36 -14.63 -17.44
C ILE A 13 13.71 -15.91 -16.91
N CYS A 14 12.40 -15.90 -16.71
CA CYS A 14 11.63 -17.08 -16.27
C CYS A 14 11.80 -18.26 -17.24
N LEU A 15 11.62 -18.01 -18.55
CA LEU A 15 11.78 -19.04 -19.57
C LEU A 15 13.20 -19.59 -19.63
N ILE A 16 14.21 -18.73 -19.49
CA ILE A 16 15.62 -19.16 -19.47
C ILE A 16 15.88 -20.08 -18.26
N ILE A 17 15.38 -19.71 -17.08
CA ILE A 17 15.61 -20.49 -15.87
C ILE A 17 14.92 -21.86 -15.95
N ILE A 18 13.65 -21.90 -16.39
CA ILE A 18 12.93 -23.17 -16.60
C ILE A 18 13.67 -24.04 -17.62
N ALA A 19 14.15 -23.45 -18.73
CA ALA A 19 14.92 -24.18 -19.73
C ALA A 19 16.22 -24.75 -19.15
N ILE A 20 16.95 -23.97 -18.34
CA ILE A 20 18.16 -24.43 -17.65
C ILE A 20 17.83 -25.59 -16.70
N THR A 21 16.75 -25.50 -15.92
CA THR A 21 16.32 -26.55 -15.00
C THR A 21 15.97 -27.85 -15.73
N LEU A 22 15.23 -27.75 -16.83
CA LEU A 22 14.91 -28.91 -17.68
C LEU A 22 16.17 -29.51 -18.31
N VAL A 23 17.05 -28.70 -18.89
CA VAL A 23 18.30 -29.18 -19.51
C VAL A 23 19.18 -29.85 -18.45
N THR A 24 19.32 -29.25 -17.28
CA THR A 24 20.13 -29.81 -16.18
C THR A 24 19.57 -31.16 -15.73
N PHE A 25 18.24 -31.27 -15.58
CA PHE A 25 17.59 -32.52 -15.24
C PHE A 25 17.75 -33.58 -16.34
N PHE A 26 17.53 -33.21 -17.60
CA PHE A 26 17.51 -34.14 -18.72
C PHE A 26 18.89 -34.58 -19.19
N VAL A 27 19.88 -33.69 -19.17
CA VAL A 27 21.23 -33.93 -19.71
C VAL A 27 22.23 -34.28 -18.60
N GLY A 28 22.13 -33.60 -17.45
CA GLY A 28 23.16 -33.63 -16.40
C GLY A 28 23.24 -34.91 -15.58
N PHE A 29 22.15 -35.67 -15.43
CA PHE A 29 22.05 -36.83 -14.53
C PHE A 29 21.99 -38.19 -15.26
N SER A 30 22.56 -38.28 -16.46
CA SER A 30 22.38 -39.38 -17.42
C SER A 30 23.11 -40.70 -17.12
N LYS A 31 23.64 -40.92 -15.91
CA LYS A 31 24.40 -42.14 -15.57
C LYS A 31 23.59 -43.26 -14.89
N ASP A 32 22.47 -42.95 -14.26
CA ASP A 32 21.60 -43.93 -13.59
C ASP A 32 20.15 -43.80 -14.10
N ASP A 33 19.39 -44.89 -14.07
CA ASP A 33 17.95 -44.87 -14.33
C ASP A 33 17.25 -43.90 -13.38
N ARG A 34 16.39 -43.04 -13.93
CA ARG A 34 15.66 -42.06 -13.14
C ARG A 34 14.59 -42.73 -12.30
N THR A 35 14.62 -42.43 -11.02
CA THR A 35 13.64 -42.93 -10.06
C THR A 35 12.42 -42.01 -10.02
N SER A 36 11.29 -42.50 -9.50
CA SER A 36 10.10 -41.67 -9.23
C SER A 36 10.43 -40.46 -8.32
N PHE A 37 11.47 -40.56 -7.49
CA PHE A 37 11.95 -39.47 -6.65
C PHE A 37 12.51 -38.30 -7.47
N ASP A 38 13.30 -38.60 -8.50
CA ASP A 38 13.91 -37.57 -9.35
C ASP A 38 12.83 -36.76 -10.08
N TYR A 39 11.79 -37.43 -10.57
CA TYR A 39 10.64 -36.77 -11.21
C TYR A 39 9.82 -35.93 -10.22
N ALA A 40 9.58 -36.45 -9.01
CA ALA A 40 8.88 -35.69 -7.97
C ALA A 40 9.66 -34.43 -7.59
N GLY A 41 10.99 -34.54 -7.43
CA GLY A 41 11.87 -33.41 -7.19
C GLY A 41 11.80 -32.36 -8.29
N LEU A 42 11.86 -32.78 -9.56
CA LEU A 42 11.70 -31.87 -10.70
C LEU A 42 10.38 -31.10 -10.62
N VAL A 43 9.27 -31.78 -10.37
CA VAL A 43 7.95 -31.15 -10.30
C VAL A 43 7.90 -30.07 -9.21
N PHE A 44 8.43 -30.35 -8.01
CA PHE A 44 8.46 -29.35 -6.93
C PHE A 44 9.38 -28.17 -7.23
N VAL A 45 10.53 -28.41 -7.88
CA VAL A 45 11.40 -27.33 -8.34
C VAL A 45 10.67 -26.44 -9.36
N LEU A 46 10.01 -27.03 -10.36
CA LEU A 46 9.25 -26.28 -11.36
C LEU A 46 8.07 -25.51 -10.75
N ILE A 47 7.35 -26.10 -9.79
CA ILE A 47 6.29 -25.40 -9.04
C ILE A 47 6.88 -24.20 -8.29
N SER A 48 8.04 -24.36 -7.67
CA SER A 48 8.69 -23.28 -6.91
C SER A 48 9.21 -22.15 -7.80
N GLU A 49 9.75 -22.48 -8.98
CA GLU A 49 10.13 -21.51 -10.01
C GLU A 49 8.89 -20.75 -10.51
N PHE A 50 7.83 -21.48 -10.85
CA PHE A 50 6.59 -20.88 -11.30
C PHE A 50 6.00 -19.95 -10.23
N ALA A 51 5.96 -20.39 -8.97
CA ALA A 51 5.47 -19.58 -7.85
C ALA A 51 6.30 -18.30 -7.67
N LEU A 52 7.62 -18.38 -7.76
CA LEU A 52 8.53 -17.24 -7.68
C LEU A 52 8.25 -16.24 -8.82
N PHE A 53 8.24 -16.69 -10.07
CA PHE A 53 8.07 -15.79 -11.21
C PHE A 53 6.65 -15.26 -11.35
N ALA A 54 5.63 -16.09 -11.13
CA ALA A 54 4.24 -15.65 -11.12
C ALA A 54 4.00 -14.64 -10.00
N GLY A 55 4.57 -14.85 -8.81
CA GLY A 55 4.49 -13.91 -7.70
C GLY A 55 5.16 -12.57 -8.02
N LEU A 56 6.38 -12.58 -8.57
CA LEU A 56 7.09 -11.36 -9.00
C LEU A 56 6.35 -10.61 -10.12
N PHE A 57 5.74 -11.35 -11.04
CA PHE A 57 4.91 -10.80 -12.11
C PHE A 57 3.66 -10.11 -11.55
N LEU A 58 2.93 -10.78 -10.65
CA LEU A 58 1.76 -10.21 -9.97
C LEU A 58 2.11 -8.95 -9.19
N LEU A 59 3.23 -8.95 -8.46
CA LEU A 59 3.72 -7.75 -7.74
C LEU A 59 4.01 -6.58 -8.68
N THR A 60 4.50 -6.85 -9.89
CA THR A 60 4.84 -5.80 -10.86
C THR A 60 3.60 -5.23 -11.56
N ILE A 61 2.56 -6.04 -11.75
CA ILE A 61 1.28 -5.56 -12.28
C ILE A 61 0.54 -4.76 -11.22
N ASN A 62 0.54 -5.24 -9.97
CA ASN A 62 -0.34 -4.79 -8.91
C ASN A 62 0.26 -3.72 -7.97
N ASP A 63 0.98 -2.74 -8.54
CA ASP A 63 1.63 -1.62 -7.83
C ASP A 63 0.65 -0.79 -6.94
N ARG A 64 -0.67 -0.92 -7.13
CA ARG A 64 -1.67 -0.16 -6.36
C ARG A 64 -1.76 -0.60 -4.90
N TYR A 65 -1.63 -1.90 -4.61
CA TYR A 65 -1.83 -2.44 -3.25
C TYR A 65 -0.52 -2.67 -2.50
N THR A 66 0.62 -2.72 -3.20
CA THR A 66 1.96 -3.01 -2.65
C THR A 66 2.91 -1.82 -2.76
N LYS A 67 2.39 -0.60 -2.52
CA LYS A 67 3.21 0.63 -2.55
C LYS A 67 4.32 0.65 -1.48
N THR A 68 4.20 -0.17 -0.44
CA THR A 68 5.23 -0.25 0.60
C THR A 68 6.35 -1.18 0.17
N THR A 69 7.54 -0.61 -0.01
CA THR A 69 8.79 -1.33 -0.34
C THR A 69 9.02 -2.54 0.58
N PHE A 70 8.63 -2.41 1.85
CA PHE A 70 8.70 -3.48 2.84
C PHE A 70 7.92 -4.74 2.46
N ILE A 71 6.67 -4.60 1.98
CA ILE A 71 5.81 -5.73 1.65
C ILE A 71 6.30 -6.42 0.39
N ARG A 72 6.72 -5.63 -0.60
CA ARG A 72 7.32 -6.17 -1.82
C ARG A 72 8.60 -6.95 -1.52
N ALA A 73 9.47 -6.44 -0.66
CA ALA A 73 10.67 -7.12 -0.22
C ALA A 73 10.34 -8.41 0.55
N GLY A 74 9.36 -8.37 1.45
CA GLY A 74 8.91 -9.52 2.22
C GLY A 74 8.39 -10.67 1.34
N ILE A 75 7.47 -10.38 0.41
CA ILE A 75 6.93 -11.40 -0.51
C ILE A 75 8.04 -11.94 -1.43
N THR A 76 8.91 -11.08 -1.95
CA THR A 76 10.05 -11.49 -2.80
C THR A 76 10.99 -12.43 -2.03
N THR A 77 11.28 -12.10 -0.77
CA THR A 77 12.16 -12.91 0.09
C THR A 77 11.53 -14.26 0.42
N ALA A 78 10.23 -14.29 0.75
CA ALA A 78 9.52 -15.53 1.03
C ALA A 78 9.49 -16.49 -0.18
N LEU A 79 9.18 -15.97 -1.37
CA LEU A 79 9.17 -16.76 -2.60
C LEU A 79 10.58 -17.24 -3.00
N SER A 80 11.59 -16.38 -2.85
CA SER A 80 12.98 -16.76 -3.16
C SER A 80 13.50 -17.82 -2.18
N GLY A 81 13.16 -17.67 -0.90
CA GLY A 81 13.48 -18.67 0.14
C GLY A 81 12.81 -20.00 -0.13
N TYR A 82 11.54 -20.00 -0.57
CA TYR A 82 10.85 -21.22 -0.99
C TYR A 82 11.56 -21.91 -2.16
N TRP A 83 11.89 -21.18 -3.23
CA TRP A 83 12.60 -21.73 -4.39
C TRP A 83 13.96 -22.33 -4.01
N ILE A 84 14.75 -21.63 -3.18
CA ILE A 84 16.04 -22.13 -2.69
C ILE A 84 15.84 -23.41 -1.88
N LEU A 85 14.90 -23.42 -0.93
CA LEU A 85 14.64 -24.58 -0.07
C LEU A 85 14.13 -25.78 -0.88
N ALA A 86 13.20 -25.59 -1.81
CA ALA A 86 12.66 -26.64 -2.67
C ALA A 86 13.76 -27.25 -3.56
N THR A 87 14.62 -26.42 -4.13
CA THR A 87 15.76 -26.85 -4.95
C THR A 87 16.79 -27.61 -4.11
N PHE A 88 17.17 -27.05 -2.96
CA PHE A 88 18.16 -27.64 -2.06
C PHE A 88 17.69 -28.99 -1.51
N THR A 89 16.43 -29.07 -1.07
CA THR A 89 15.85 -30.31 -0.57
C THR A 89 15.74 -31.36 -1.66
N SER A 90 15.35 -30.98 -2.88
CA SER A 90 15.28 -31.91 -4.03
C SER A 90 16.65 -32.48 -4.43
N LEU A 91 17.72 -31.69 -4.33
CA LEU A 91 19.08 -32.13 -4.67
C LEU A 91 19.74 -32.97 -3.57
N LEU A 92 19.62 -32.58 -2.30
CA LEU A 92 20.34 -33.23 -1.21
C LEU A 92 19.61 -34.44 -0.62
N PHE A 93 18.29 -34.42 -0.60
CA PHE A 93 17.54 -35.41 0.16
C PHE A 93 17.27 -36.71 -0.60
N ARG A 94 17.73 -36.83 -1.86
CA ARG A 94 17.74 -38.12 -2.56
C ARG A 94 18.44 -39.20 -1.74
N LYS A 95 19.59 -38.87 -1.14
CA LYS A 95 20.33 -39.83 -0.29
C LYS A 95 19.65 -40.09 1.06
N ILE A 96 18.89 -39.13 1.58
CA ILE A 96 18.27 -39.20 2.91
C ILE A 96 16.92 -39.95 2.86
N PHE A 97 16.17 -39.80 1.76
CA PHE A 97 14.84 -40.37 1.57
C PHE A 97 14.82 -41.48 0.50
N ASN A 98 15.93 -42.19 0.30
CA ASN A 98 16.09 -43.17 -0.78
C ASN A 98 14.96 -44.22 -0.86
N ASP A 99 14.28 -44.51 0.27
CA ASP A 99 13.14 -45.45 0.34
C ASP A 99 11.83 -44.82 0.85
N ASN A 100 11.76 -43.50 1.04
CA ASN A 100 10.59 -42.82 1.62
C ASN A 100 10.12 -41.63 0.77
N LEU A 101 9.57 -41.93 -0.41
CA LEU A 101 8.96 -40.93 -1.30
C LEU A 101 7.86 -40.12 -0.59
N GLY A 102 7.05 -40.76 0.26
CA GLY A 102 6.00 -40.11 1.02
C GLY A 102 6.52 -39.02 1.98
N GLY A 103 7.63 -39.31 2.68
CA GLY A 103 8.29 -38.35 3.56
C GLY A 103 8.84 -37.14 2.79
N PHE A 104 9.38 -37.37 1.60
CA PHE A 104 9.85 -36.28 0.73
C PHE A 104 8.71 -35.37 0.27
N ILE A 105 7.63 -35.95 -0.28
CA ILE A 105 6.46 -35.20 -0.73
C ILE A 105 5.85 -34.40 0.43
N THR A 106 5.71 -35.02 1.60
CA THR A 106 5.19 -34.36 2.81
C THR A 106 6.04 -33.18 3.21
N THR A 107 7.37 -33.32 3.16
CA THR A 107 8.31 -32.23 3.47
C THR A 107 8.15 -31.06 2.50
N GLN A 108 8.06 -31.34 1.20
CA GLN A 108 7.87 -30.30 0.17
C GLN A 108 6.55 -29.55 0.35
N ILE A 109 5.46 -30.27 0.61
CA ILE A 109 4.14 -29.68 0.89
C ILE A 109 4.20 -28.80 2.15
N MET A 110 4.90 -29.24 3.19
CA MET A 110 5.06 -28.45 4.42
C MET A 110 5.81 -27.13 4.16
N ILE A 111 6.92 -27.18 3.42
CA ILE A 111 7.69 -25.98 3.03
C ILE A 111 6.81 -25.03 2.22
N MET A 112 6.08 -25.56 1.23
CA MET A 112 5.14 -24.78 0.41
C MET A 112 4.05 -24.12 1.26
N GLY A 113 3.47 -24.85 2.23
CA GLY A 113 2.45 -24.34 3.13
C GLY A 113 2.94 -23.19 4.02
N VAL A 114 4.17 -23.29 4.55
CA VAL A 114 4.80 -22.22 5.33
C VAL A 114 5.00 -20.97 4.47
N ALA A 115 5.55 -21.13 3.26
CA ALA A 115 5.78 -20.01 2.34
C ALA A 115 4.46 -19.32 1.94
N ALA A 116 3.42 -20.11 1.65
CA ALA A 116 2.09 -19.60 1.32
C ALA A 116 1.47 -18.82 2.50
N THR A 117 1.58 -19.33 3.73
CA THR A 117 1.09 -18.67 4.94
C THR A 117 1.75 -17.30 5.11
N ILE A 118 3.08 -17.22 5.00
CA ILE A 118 3.82 -15.96 5.09
C ILE A 118 3.35 -14.96 4.02
N CYS A 119 3.19 -15.42 2.77
CA CYS A 119 2.72 -14.56 1.68
C CYS A 119 1.31 -14.02 1.93
N ILE A 120 0.38 -14.87 2.37
CA ILE A 120 -1.00 -14.47 2.68
C ILE A 120 -1.00 -13.46 3.83
N SER A 121 -0.26 -13.70 4.91
CA SER A 121 -0.17 -12.76 6.03
C SER A 121 0.34 -11.39 5.59
N LEU A 122 1.39 -11.34 4.77
CA LEU A 122 1.93 -10.08 4.24
C LEU A 122 0.92 -9.34 3.33
N LEU A 123 0.16 -10.08 2.52
CA LEU A 123 -0.88 -9.48 1.68
C LEU A 123 -2.04 -8.89 2.51
N VAL A 124 -2.48 -9.57 3.56
CA VAL A 124 -3.50 -9.06 4.50
C VAL A 124 -3.00 -7.82 5.24
N LEU A 125 -1.73 -7.80 5.68
CA LEU A 125 -1.13 -6.60 6.25
C LEU A 125 -1.09 -5.45 5.23
N SER A 126 -0.83 -5.75 3.95
CA SER A 126 -0.79 -4.75 2.87
C SER A 126 -2.12 -4.05 2.67
N SER A 127 -3.23 -4.79 2.63
CA SER A 127 -4.56 -4.20 2.46
C SER A 127 -4.93 -3.32 3.66
N ASN A 128 -4.61 -3.76 4.87
CA ASN A 128 -4.87 -2.99 6.09
C ASN A 128 -4.07 -1.68 6.12
N ILE A 129 -2.77 -1.72 5.78
CA ILE A 129 -1.93 -0.51 5.71
C ILE A 129 -2.42 0.43 4.60
N HIS A 130 -2.81 -0.10 3.43
CA HIS A 130 -3.34 0.72 2.36
C HIS A 130 -4.62 1.45 2.77
N ASN A 131 -5.54 0.75 3.44
CA ASN A 131 -6.78 1.34 3.93
C ASN A 131 -6.53 2.37 5.04
N SER A 132 -5.60 2.09 5.96
CA SER A 132 -5.20 3.04 7.01
C SER A 132 -4.53 4.29 6.44
N ASN A 133 -3.62 4.12 5.47
CA ASN A 133 -2.96 5.25 4.81
C ASN A 133 -3.93 6.09 3.98
N LYS A 134 -4.93 5.49 3.33
CA LYS A 134 -5.99 6.22 2.63
C LYS A 134 -6.86 7.01 3.60
N LYS A 135 -7.17 6.45 4.76
CA LYS A 135 -7.87 7.17 5.83
C LYS A 135 -7.02 8.36 6.33
N ASN A 136 -5.72 8.16 6.51
CA ASN A 136 -4.80 9.19 7.02
C ASN A 136 -4.45 10.27 6.00
N SER A 137 -4.37 9.96 4.70
CA SER A 137 -4.21 10.98 3.66
C SER A 137 -5.40 11.91 3.63
N ASN A 138 -6.62 11.35 3.70
CA ASN A 138 -7.84 12.13 3.72
C ASN A 138 -7.92 13.02 4.97
N ILE A 139 -7.46 12.59 6.16
CA ILE A 139 -7.48 13.43 7.37
C ILE A 139 -6.67 14.73 7.20
N ARG A 140 -5.51 14.67 6.54
CA ARG A 140 -4.68 15.87 6.34
C ARG A 140 -5.19 16.79 5.23
N GLU A 141 -5.86 16.21 4.24
CA GLU A 141 -6.21 16.90 2.99
C GLU A 141 -7.28 17.97 3.21
N TRP A 142 -8.27 17.75 4.08
CA TRP A 142 -9.47 18.61 4.12
C TRP A 142 -9.22 19.95 4.80
N LEU A 143 -8.48 19.96 5.92
CA LEU A 143 -8.05 21.20 6.58
C LEU A 143 -6.97 21.92 5.77
N GLN A 144 -6.07 21.18 5.10
CA GLN A 144 -5.06 21.78 4.24
C GLN A 144 -5.68 22.42 3.00
N ASP A 145 -6.67 21.78 2.40
CA ASP A 145 -7.43 22.31 1.26
C ASP A 145 -8.24 23.53 1.68
N GLY A 146 -8.89 23.47 2.85
CA GLY A 146 -9.54 24.63 3.46
C GLY A 146 -8.59 25.80 3.64
N GLU A 147 -7.40 25.57 4.21
CA GLU A 147 -6.35 26.59 4.37
C GLU A 147 -5.96 27.19 3.01
N ASN A 148 -5.74 26.36 2.00
CA ASN A 148 -5.36 26.80 0.66
C ASN A 148 -6.45 27.66 0.00
N ILE A 149 -7.72 27.28 0.16
CA ILE A 149 -8.87 28.05 -0.33
C ILE A 149 -8.90 29.42 0.36
N VAL A 150 -8.83 29.47 1.69
CA VAL A 150 -8.87 30.74 2.43
C VAL A 150 -7.66 31.61 2.10
N PHE A 151 -6.48 31.02 1.93
CA PHE A 151 -5.28 31.72 1.47
C PHE A 151 -5.45 32.32 0.06
N SER A 152 -6.12 31.61 -0.85
CA SER A 152 -6.41 32.15 -2.17
C SER A 152 -7.40 33.32 -2.10
N LEU A 153 -8.44 33.21 -1.26
CA LEU A 153 -9.45 34.26 -1.08
C LEU A 153 -8.86 35.53 -0.46
N LYS A 154 -8.04 35.41 0.60
CA LYS A 154 -7.48 36.57 1.31
C LYS A 154 -6.51 37.40 0.46
N ASN A 155 -5.85 36.76 -0.51
CA ASN A 155 -4.89 37.39 -1.40
C ASN A 155 -5.52 37.89 -2.70
N ASP A 156 -6.80 37.59 -2.95
CA ASP A 156 -7.52 38.14 -4.09
C ASP A 156 -7.86 39.62 -3.83
N THR A 157 -7.49 40.48 -4.77
CA THR A 157 -7.81 41.91 -4.75
C THR A 157 -9.31 42.19 -4.69
N LYS A 158 -10.15 41.27 -5.19
CA LYS A 158 -11.62 41.39 -5.17
C LYS A 158 -12.20 41.31 -3.76
N PHE A 159 -11.54 40.57 -2.86
CA PHE A 159 -12.05 40.31 -1.50
C PHE A 159 -11.34 41.14 -0.43
N GLN A 160 -10.62 42.21 -0.82
CA GLN A 160 -9.96 43.13 0.12
C GLN A 160 -10.89 43.68 1.22
N PRO A 161 -12.17 44.02 0.96
CA PRO A 161 -13.08 44.47 2.03
C PRO A 161 -13.24 43.47 3.18
N TYR A 162 -13.09 42.17 2.90
CA TYR A 162 -13.27 41.09 3.88
C TYR A 162 -11.94 40.52 4.38
N ARG A 163 -10.81 41.12 4.00
CA ARG A 163 -9.47 40.59 4.26
C ARG A 163 -9.22 40.32 5.74
N TYR A 164 -9.68 41.20 6.62
CA TYR A 164 -9.54 41.04 8.06
C TYR A 164 -10.16 39.72 8.55
N TYR A 165 -11.40 39.43 8.14
CA TYR A 165 -12.10 38.20 8.52
C TYR A 165 -11.46 36.95 7.89
N LEU A 166 -10.98 37.06 6.65
CA LEU A 166 -10.29 35.96 5.96
C LEU A 166 -8.90 35.66 6.56
N ASP A 167 -8.17 36.69 7.00
CA ASP A 167 -6.90 36.53 7.71
C ASP A 167 -7.11 35.83 9.06
N GLU A 168 -8.16 36.18 9.80
CA GLU A 168 -8.51 35.52 11.07
C GLU A 168 -8.82 34.03 10.85
N LEU A 169 -9.67 33.71 9.86
CA LEU A 169 -10.01 32.34 9.50
C LEU A 169 -8.77 31.55 9.04
N TYR A 170 -7.89 32.18 8.26
CA TYR A 170 -6.64 31.57 7.81
C TYR A 170 -5.72 31.20 8.98
N GLU A 171 -5.49 32.12 9.92
CA GLU A 171 -4.63 31.83 11.07
C GLU A 171 -5.24 30.75 11.97
N MET A 172 -6.57 30.71 12.14
CA MET A 172 -7.23 29.60 12.84
C MET A 172 -6.97 28.24 12.17
N LEU A 173 -7.09 28.15 10.84
CA LEU A 173 -6.82 26.91 10.10
C LEU A 173 -5.34 26.51 10.14
N LYS A 174 -4.43 27.48 9.98
CA LYS A 174 -2.98 27.26 9.99
C LYS A 174 -2.47 26.71 11.32
N TYR A 175 -2.99 27.21 12.44
CA TYR A 175 -2.62 26.75 13.79
C TYR A 175 -3.50 25.60 14.30
N SER A 176 -4.43 25.09 13.49
CA SER A 176 -5.20 23.90 13.84
C SER A 176 -4.33 22.64 13.75
N ASP A 177 -4.56 21.70 14.67
CA ASP A 177 -3.84 20.42 14.65
C ASP A 177 -4.35 19.52 13.53
N LYS A 178 -3.67 19.55 12.37
CA LYS A 178 -3.98 18.74 11.18
C LYS A 178 -3.82 17.24 11.38
N MET A 179 -3.29 16.79 12.53
CA MET A 179 -3.12 15.37 12.86
C MET A 179 -4.25 14.83 13.73
N ALA A 180 -5.15 15.69 14.21
CA ALA A 180 -6.25 15.22 15.05
C ALA A 180 -7.24 14.37 14.25
N ASN A 181 -7.81 13.37 14.92
CA ASN A 181 -8.59 12.33 14.28
C ASN A 181 -10.09 12.66 14.36
N ASN A 182 -10.53 13.72 13.67
CA ASN A 182 -11.95 14.10 13.60
C ASN A 182 -12.42 14.36 12.17
N ILE A 183 -12.50 13.27 11.40
CA ILE A 183 -12.81 13.28 9.96
C ILE A 183 -14.14 13.97 9.67
N VAL A 184 -15.16 13.76 10.50
CA VAL A 184 -16.51 14.30 10.25
C VAL A 184 -16.50 15.82 10.34
N LEU A 185 -15.92 16.40 11.40
CA LEU A 185 -15.83 17.84 11.55
C LEU A 185 -14.86 18.47 10.54
N ASP A 186 -13.72 17.82 10.26
CA ASP A 186 -12.78 18.30 9.25
C ASP A 186 -13.46 18.36 7.86
N GLN A 187 -14.37 17.42 7.60
CA GLN A 187 -15.21 17.39 6.41
C GLN A 187 -16.23 18.52 6.34
N GLU A 188 -16.97 18.72 7.42
CA GLU A 188 -17.95 19.79 7.49
C GLU A 188 -17.30 21.18 7.37
N ILE A 189 -16.14 21.39 8.02
CA ILE A 189 -15.37 22.64 7.92
C ILE A 189 -14.96 22.91 6.47
N SER A 190 -14.38 21.93 5.78
CA SER A 190 -13.95 22.09 4.39
C SER A 190 -15.12 22.36 3.44
N ASN A 191 -16.26 21.69 3.65
CA ASN A 191 -17.48 21.94 2.89
C ASN A 191 -18.01 23.36 3.09
N GLU A 192 -18.01 23.87 4.33
CA GLU A 192 -18.46 25.24 4.62
C GLU A 192 -17.48 26.29 4.07
N ILE A 193 -16.17 26.03 4.08
CA ILE A 193 -15.17 26.89 3.41
C ILE A 193 -15.39 26.91 1.89
N SER A 194 -15.71 25.77 1.30
CA SER A 194 -16.02 25.70 -0.14
C SER A 194 -17.29 26.48 -0.49
N LYS A 195 -18.32 26.41 0.37
CA LYS A 195 -19.54 27.22 0.23
C LYS A 195 -19.24 28.71 0.37
N LEU A 196 -18.41 29.11 1.33
CA LEU A 196 -17.96 30.50 1.49
C LEU A 196 -17.24 30.98 0.21
N ALA A 197 -16.36 30.15 -0.36
CA ALA A 197 -15.63 30.49 -1.58
C ALA A 197 -16.56 30.64 -2.80
N ALA A 198 -17.62 29.83 -2.90
CA ALA A 198 -18.64 29.97 -3.93
C ALA A 198 -19.47 31.25 -3.71
N PHE A 199 -19.93 31.47 -2.48
CA PHE A 199 -20.73 32.63 -2.10
C PHE A 199 -20.02 33.96 -2.40
N LEU A 200 -18.73 34.06 -2.07
CA LEU A 200 -17.91 35.24 -2.40
C LEU A 200 -17.72 35.46 -3.90
N LYS A 201 -17.82 34.41 -4.74
CA LYS A 201 -17.65 34.52 -6.19
C LYS A 201 -18.95 34.88 -6.92
N ASP A 202 -20.09 34.47 -6.38
CA ASP A 202 -21.40 34.60 -7.03
C ASP A 202 -22.14 35.89 -6.67
N GLU A 203 -21.88 36.51 -5.52
CA GLU A 203 -22.63 37.70 -5.06
C GLU A 203 -21.74 38.89 -4.65
N GLU A 204 -22.26 40.12 -4.83
CA GLU A 204 -21.89 41.30 -4.03
C GLU A 204 -22.42 41.12 -2.59
N GLY A 205 -21.93 40.08 -1.92
CA GLY A 205 -22.44 39.64 -0.62
C GLY A 205 -22.43 40.78 0.39
N LYS A 206 -23.57 40.99 1.07
CA LYS A 206 -23.63 41.94 2.18
C LYS A 206 -22.62 41.51 3.23
N GLU A 207 -21.77 42.44 3.68
CA GLU A 207 -20.70 42.19 4.64
C GLU A 207 -21.16 41.40 5.88
N THR A 208 -22.41 41.64 6.31
CA THR A 208 -23.07 40.93 7.41
C THR A 208 -23.21 39.43 7.20
N GLU A 209 -23.52 38.99 5.98
CA GLU A 209 -23.73 37.58 5.66
C GLU A 209 -22.40 36.83 5.54
N ILE A 210 -21.39 37.48 4.96
CA ILE A 210 -20.02 36.96 4.88
C ILE A 210 -19.44 36.79 6.28
N LYS A 211 -19.65 37.78 7.16
CA LYS A 211 -19.22 37.70 8.56
C LYS A 211 -19.89 36.55 9.30
N GLN A 212 -21.20 36.36 9.14
CA GLN A 212 -21.92 35.23 9.75
C GLN A 212 -21.38 33.88 9.25
N PHE A 213 -21.05 33.78 7.97
CA PHE A 213 -20.45 32.57 7.39
C PHE A 213 -19.08 32.26 8.01
N ILE A 214 -18.23 33.28 8.14
CA ILE A 214 -16.90 33.14 8.74
C ILE A 214 -17.01 32.81 10.23
N ASP A 215 -17.90 33.47 10.97
CA ASP A 215 -18.14 33.21 12.40
C ASP A 215 -18.62 31.76 12.63
N LYS A 216 -19.47 31.23 11.75
CA LYS A 216 -19.90 29.83 11.78
C LYS A 216 -18.71 28.88 11.60
N ILE A 217 -17.87 29.11 10.58
CA ILE A 217 -16.69 28.28 10.33
C ILE A 217 -15.72 28.35 11.52
N ASN A 218 -15.49 29.55 12.07
CA ASN A 218 -14.65 29.76 13.25
C ASN A 218 -15.18 29.00 14.47
N SER A 219 -16.50 28.99 14.68
CA SER A 219 -17.15 28.18 15.71
C SER A 219 -16.85 26.70 15.54
N MET A 220 -17.01 26.16 14.32
CA MET A 220 -16.74 24.75 14.03
C MET A 220 -15.28 24.39 14.26
N ILE A 221 -14.34 25.25 13.86
CA ILE A 221 -12.90 25.05 14.11
C ILE A 221 -12.61 25.04 15.62
N LYS A 222 -13.20 25.95 16.40
CA LYS A 222 -13.05 25.99 17.86
C LYS A 222 -13.61 24.74 18.53
N GLU A 223 -14.80 24.30 18.13
CA GLU A 223 -15.42 23.06 18.62
C GLU A 223 -14.51 21.85 18.34
N ARG A 224 -14.04 21.73 17.10
CA ARG A 224 -13.12 20.66 16.69
C ARG A 224 -11.82 20.67 17.48
N ASN A 225 -11.23 21.84 17.71
CA ASN A 225 -10.00 21.99 18.50
C ASN A 225 -10.22 21.67 19.99
N MET A 226 -11.39 22.01 20.55
CA MET A 226 -11.76 21.62 21.90
C MET A 226 -11.90 20.10 22.05
N ILE A 227 -12.59 19.43 21.12
CA ILE A 227 -12.73 17.97 21.10
C ILE A 227 -11.35 17.31 21.00
N THR A 228 -10.48 17.84 20.14
CA THR A 228 -9.09 17.36 19.98
C THR A 228 -8.28 17.52 21.27
N LEU A 229 -8.42 18.65 21.97
CA LEU A 229 -7.75 18.88 23.24
C LEU A 229 -8.26 17.92 24.33
N GLN A 230 -9.57 17.66 24.36
CA GLN A 230 -10.16 16.69 25.28
C GLN A 230 -9.69 15.27 24.99
N SER A 231 -9.65 14.84 23.73
CA SER A 231 -9.19 13.50 23.35
C SER A 231 -7.72 13.26 23.70
N LYS A 232 -6.88 14.32 23.67
CA LYS A 232 -5.47 14.25 24.09
C LYS A 232 -5.29 14.21 25.61
N ARG A 233 -6.21 14.82 26.37
CA ARG A 233 -6.16 14.86 27.84
C ARG A 233 -6.78 13.62 28.49
N GLY A 234 -7.69 12.93 27.79
CA GLY A 234 -8.40 11.74 28.28
C GLY A 234 -7.85 10.40 27.80
N GLY A 235 -6.58 10.33 27.37
CA GLY A 235 -5.93 9.06 27.02
C GLY A 235 -5.63 8.22 28.26
N PHE A 236 -6.65 7.51 28.76
CA PHE A 236 -6.53 6.29 29.55
C PHE A 236 -7.00 5.11 28.71
#